data_AF-A0AA91DT79-F1
#
_entry.id   AF-A0AA91DT79-F1
#
_cell.length_a   1.000
_cell.length_b   1.000
_cell.length_c   1.000
_cell.angle_alpha   90.00
_cell.angle_beta   90.00
_cell.angle_gamma   90.00
#
_symmetry.space_group_name_H-M   'P 1'
#
loop_
_entity.id
_entity.type
_entity.pdbx_description
1 polymer ?
#
loop_
_entity_poly.entity_id
_entity_poly.type
_entity_poly.pdbx_seq_one_letter_code
_entity_poly.pdbx_strand_id
1 'polypeptide(L)'
;MLARLRTEAACIGEFLAVLDREAKAMSAGVFTDLAAIASEKTRLLDRMAELDREREAMQAAMGYEPGRAGADAAAAGGGPELQQAWAELLVLAVQARSHNLRNGSMVYAHLDFTQQALHFLQASAQLFYGPDGIRKTQSGGGSRLAVG
;
A
#
# COMPACT_ATOMS: atom_id res chain seq x y z
N MET A 1 -30.81 2.67 -0.76
CA MET A 1 -29.74 1.69 -1.04
C MET A 1 -28.92 2.10 -2.26
N LEU A 2 -29.52 2.29 -3.44
CA LEU A 2 -28.78 2.58 -4.69
C LEU A 2 -27.81 3.77 -4.60
N ALA A 3 -28.27 4.92 -4.10
CA ALA A 3 -27.41 6.09 -3.92
C ALA A 3 -26.22 5.80 -2.99
N ARG A 4 -26.41 4.94 -1.99
CA ARG A 4 -25.36 4.57 -1.03
C ARG A 4 -24.30 3.70 -1.69
N LEU A 5 -24.71 2.68 -2.45
CA LEU A 5 -23.79 1.85 -3.24
C LEU A 5 -22.96 2.66 -4.23
N ARG A 6 -23.55 3.69 -4.85
CA ARG A 6 -22.81 4.62 -5.72
C ARG A 6 -21.75 5.43 -4.96
N THR A 7 -22.08 5.89 -3.75
CA THR A 7 -21.11 6.58 -2.89
C THR A 7 -19.98 5.65 -2.45
N GLU A 8 -20.27 4.40 -2.10
CA GLU A 8 -19.27 3.37 -1.82
C GLU A 8 -18.35 3.14 -3.03
N ALA A 9 -18.93 2.95 -4.21
CA ALA A 9 -18.19 2.74 -5.45
C ALA A 9 -17.26 3.92 -5.77
N ALA A 10 -17.74 5.15 -5.60
CA ALA A 10 -16.91 6.35 -5.76
C ALA A 10 -15.75 6.39 -4.76
N CYS A 11 -15.99 6.06 -3.49
CA CYS A 11 -14.96 6.01 -2.46
C CYS A 11 -13.89 4.94 -2.76
N ILE A 12 -14.29 3.75 -3.23
CA ILE A 12 -13.32 2.72 -3.67
C ILE A 12 -12.56 3.18 -4.91
N GLY A 13 -13.21 3.89 -5.84
CA GLY A 13 -12.56 4.50 -6.99
C GLY A 13 -11.47 5.51 -6.61
N GLU A 14 -11.74 6.37 -5.63
CA GLU A 14 -10.74 7.28 -5.05
C GLU A 14 -9.57 6.50 -4.42
N PHE A 15 -9.88 5.44 -3.66
CA PHE A 15 -8.87 4.59 -3.05
C PHE A 15 -7.97 3.90 -4.08
N LEU A 16 -8.54 3.41 -5.19
CA LEU A 16 -7.79 2.85 -6.31
C LEU A 16 -6.82 3.87 -6.91
N ALA A 17 -7.27 5.11 -7.14
CA ALA A 17 -6.41 6.18 -7.65
C ALA A 17 -5.25 6.51 -6.70
N VAL A 18 -5.47 6.41 -5.39
CA VAL A 18 -4.43 6.59 -4.37
C VAL A 18 -3.42 5.44 -4.40
N LEU A 19 -3.89 4.20 -4.51
CA LEU A 19 -3.02 3.02 -4.65
C LEU A 19 -2.17 3.09 -5.92
N ASP A 20 -2.71 3.59 -7.04
CA ASP A 20 -1.92 3.76 -8.26
C ASP A 20 -0.88 4.89 -8.14
N ARG A 21 -1.20 5.98 -7.41
CA ARG A 21 -0.20 7.01 -7.07
C ARG A 21 0.92 6.45 -6.20
N GLU A 22 0.57 5.66 -5.19
CA GLU A 22 1.54 4.98 -4.31
C GLU A 22 2.49 4.08 -5.11
N ALA A 23 1.95 3.25 -6.02
CA ALA A 23 2.73 2.39 -6.89
C ALA A 23 3.68 3.19 -7.80
N LYS A 24 3.21 4.30 -8.38
CA LYS A 24 4.04 5.19 -9.21
C LYS A 24 5.16 5.83 -8.40
N ALA A 25 4.87 6.33 -7.20
CA ALA A 25 5.86 6.95 -6.31
C ALA A 25 6.97 5.96 -5.94
N MET A 26 6.61 4.74 -5.52
CA MET A 26 7.58 3.68 -5.21
C MET A 26 8.41 3.28 -6.44
N SER A 27 7.77 3.09 -7.60
CA SER A 27 8.47 2.72 -8.85
C SER A 27 9.44 3.80 -9.32
N ALA A 28 9.13 5.07 -9.09
CA ALA A 28 9.99 6.20 -9.44
C ALA A 28 11.08 6.48 -8.37
N GLY A 29 11.06 5.78 -7.23
CA GLY A 29 11.95 6.07 -6.10
C GLY A 29 11.68 7.43 -5.43
N VAL A 30 10.49 8.00 -5.61
CA VAL A 30 10.08 9.29 -5.04
C VAL A 30 9.31 9.02 -3.75
N PHE A 31 10.03 8.97 -2.63
CA PHE A 31 9.46 8.59 -1.32
C PHE A 31 8.91 9.79 -0.51
N THR A 32 9.12 11.02 -0.97
CA THR A 32 8.67 12.25 -0.28
C THR A 32 7.15 12.31 -0.10
N ASP A 33 6.41 11.76 -1.06
CA ASP A 33 4.96 11.88 -1.11
C ASP A 33 4.25 10.72 -0.40
N LEU A 34 4.99 9.66 -0.01
CA LEU A 34 4.39 8.46 0.58
C LEU A 34 3.71 8.72 1.92
N ALA A 35 4.22 9.66 2.72
CA ALA A 35 3.59 10.02 3.99
C ALA A 35 2.18 10.63 3.77
N ALA A 36 2.05 11.52 2.79
CA ALA A 36 0.78 12.13 2.43
C ALA A 36 -0.19 11.08 1.82
N ILE A 37 0.32 10.23 0.93
CA ILE A 37 -0.44 9.12 0.34
C ILE A 37 -0.94 8.16 1.42
N ALA A 38 -0.11 7.81 2.40
CA ALA A 38 -0.49 6.93 3.50
C ALA A 38 -1.61 7.54 4.36
N SER A 39 -1.52 8.83 4.68
CA SER A 39 -2.58 9.54 5.41
C SER A 39 -3.91 9.54 4.64
N GLU A 40 -3.85 9.76 3.33
CA GLU A 40 -5.02 9.74 2.47
C GLU A 40 -5.65 8.34 2.38
N LYS A 41 -4.83 7.29 2.29
CA LYS A 41 -5.30 5.88 2.36
C LYS A 41 -6.04 5.61 3.66
N THR A 42 -5.48 5.99 4.81
CA THR A 42 -6.13 5.79 6.12
C THR A 42 -7.49 6.48 6.16
N ARG A 43 -7.58 7.75 5.74
CA ARG A 43 -8.85 8.49 5.69
C ARG A 43 -9.91 7.78 4.83
N LEU A 44 -9.50 7.26 3.67
CA LEU A 44 -10.40 6.55 2.76
C LEU A 44 -10.83 5.20 3.32
N LEU A 45 -9.93 4.45 3.97
CA LEU A 45 -10.27 3.20 4.66
C LEU A 45 -11.29 3.42 5.79
N ASP A 46 -11.11 4.47 6.59
CA ASP A 46 -12.08 4.84 7.63
C ASP A 46 -13.44 5.18 7.04
N ARG A 47 -13.46 5.93 5.93
CA ARG A 47 -14.68 6.27 5.21
C ARG A 47 -15.37 5.04 4.60
N MET A 48 -14.61 4.12 4.01
CA MET A 48 -15.14 2.86 3.49
C MET A 48 -15.79 2.04 4.61
N ALA A 49 -15.13 1.93 5.77
CA ALA A 49 -15.68 1.22 6.92
C ALA A 49 -16.96 1.87 7.48
N GLU A 50 -17.07 3.20 7.43
CA GLU A 50 -18.31 3.91 7.77
C GLU A 50 -19.43 3.59 6.79
N LEU A 51 -19.16 3.68 5.49
CA LEU A 51 -20.15 3.38 4.44
C LEU A 51 -20.62 1.93 4.50
N ASP A 52 -19.72 0.98 4.77
CA ASP A 52 -20.06 -0.43 4.96
C ASP A 52 -21.04 -0.64 6.13
N ARG A 53 -20.82 0.03 7.27
CA ARG A 53 -21.75 -0.01 8.41
C ARG A 53 -23.11 0.59 8.06
N GLU A 54 -23.14 1.70 7.32
CA GLU A 54 -24.40 2.31 6.88
C GLU A 54 -25.17 1.40 5.92
N ARG A 55 -24.48 0.72 5.00
CA ARG A 55 -25.06 -0.28 4.10
C ARG A 55 -25.66 -1.45 4.87
N GLU A 56 -24.91 -1.98 5.84
CA GLU A 56 -25.38 -3.07 6.70
C GLU A 56 -26.59 -2.67 7.55
N ALA A 57 -26.62 -1.45 8.08
CA ALA A 57 -27.79 -0.94 8.79
C ALA A 57 -29.01 -0.82 7.85
N MET A 58 -28.79 -0.39 6.60
CA MET A 58 -29.86 -0.25 5.62
C MET A 58 -30.42 -1.61 5.19
N GLN A 59 -29.58 -2.60 4.90
CA GLN A 59 -30.04 -3.95 4.53
C GLN A 59 -30.79 -4.62 5.70
N ALA A 60 -30.31 -4.43 6.93
CA ALA A 60 -31.01 -4.92 8.12
C ALA A 60 -32.40 -4.28 8.28
N ALA A 61 -32.52 -2.97 8.05
CA ALA A 61 -33.82 -2.28 8.06
C ALA A 61 -34.77 -2.76 6.96
N MET A 62 -34.25 -3.33 5.86
CA MET A 62 -35.02 -3.97 4.81
C MET A 62 -35.35 -5.46 5.11
N GLY A 63 -34.92 -5.98 6.26
CA GLY A 63 -35.20 -7.36 6.69
C GLY A 63 -34.18 -8.40 6.21
N TYR A 64 -33.02 -7.97 5.71
CA TYR A 64 -31.95 -8.87 5.29
C TYR A 64 -30.89 -9.01 6.39
N GLU A 65 -30.29 -10.21 6.49
CA GLU A 65 -29.20 -10.49 7.44
C GLU A 65 -28.00 -9.55 7.23
N PRO A 66 -27.17 -9.29 8.24
CA PRO A 66 -25.94 -8.51 8.06
C PRO A 66 -24.92 -9.23 7.17
N GLY A 67 -23.93 -8.46 6.70
CA GLY A 67 -22.84 -8.98 5.89
C GLY A 67 -23.22 -9.27 4.43
N ARG A 68 -22.35 -10.05 3.77
CA ARG A 68 -22.35 -10.18 2.32
C ARG A 68 -23.61 -10.83 1.74
N ALA A 69 -24.04 -11.94 2.34
CA ALA A 69 -25.20 -12.69 1.84
C ALA A 69 -26.49 -11.87 1.87
N GLY A 70 -26.70 -11.07 2.93
CA GLY A 70 -27.85 -10.17 2.99
C GLY A 70 -27.74 -8.97 2.06
N ALA A 71 -26.53 -8.46 1.79
CA ALA A 71 -26.32 -7.45 0.76
C ALA A 71 -26.65 -7.98 -0.64
N ASP A 72 -26.22 -9.21 -0.97
CA ASP A 72 -26.56 -9.88 -2.23
C ASP A 72 -28.09 -10.05 -2.35
N ALA A 73 -28.76 -10.48 -1.28
CA ALA A 73 -30.22 -10.64 -1.25
C ALA A 73 -30.97 -9.30 -1.38
N ALA A 74 -30.50 -8.26 -0.70
CA ALA A 74 -31.05 -6.90 -0.78
C ALA A 74 -30.90 -6.32 -2.20
N ALA A 75 -29.75 -6.55 -2.84
CA ALA A 75 -29.50 -6.11 -4.21
C ALA A 75 -30.42 -6.84 -5.21
N ALA A 76 -30.57 -8.16 -5.07
CA ALA A 76 -31.45 -8.96 -5.91
C ALA A 76 -32.95 -8.58 -5.75
N GLY A 77 -33.38 -8.25 -4.53
CA GLY A 77 -34.75 -7.82 -4.25
C GLY A 77 -35.07 -6.38 -4.66
N GLY A 78 -34.05 -5.53 -4.87
CA GLY A 78 -34.22 -4.10 -5.15
C GLY A 78 -34.20 -3.69 -6.62
N GLY A 79 -34.23 -4.64 -7.56
CA GLY A 79 -34.32 -4.39 -8.99
C GLY A 79 -32.98 -4.27 -9.74
N PRO A 80 -33.02 -4.18 -11.08
CA PRO A 80 -31.84 -4.34 -11.94
C PRO A 80 -30.77 -3.26 -11.71
N GLU A 81 -31.17 -2.02 -11.44
CA GLU A 81 -30.22 -0.93 -11.19
C GLU A 81 -29.45 -1.11 -9.89
N LEU A 82 -30.12 -1.64 -8.86
CA LEU A 82 -29.48 -1.90 -7.57
C LEU A 82 -28.52 -3.09 -7.67
N GLN A 83 -28.96 -4.16 -8.36
CA GLN A 83 -28.13 -5.32 -8.64
C GLN A 83 -26.89 -4.95 -9.44
N GLN A 84 -27.03 -4.07 -10.45
CA GLN A 84 -25.91 -3.58 -11.24
C GLN A 84 -24.93 -2.76 -10.38
N ALA A 85 -25.41 -1.80 -9.60
CA ALA A 85 -24.55 -0.99 -8.72
C ALA A 85 -23.82 -1.84 -7.67
N TRP A 86 -24.47 -2.89 -7.17
CA TRP A 86 -23.86 -3.85 -6.27
C TRP A 86 -22.76 -4.65 -6.97
N ALA A 87 -23.01 -5.18 -8.17
CA ALA A 87 -22.01 -5.90 -8.95
C ALA A 87 -20.78 -5.03 -9.26
N GLU A 88 -20.99 -3.75 -9.62
CA GLU A 88 -19.90 -2.79 -9.84
C GLU A 88 -19.06 -2.57 -8.59
N LEU A 89 -19.70 -2.39 -7.43
CA LEU A 89 -19.00 -2.24 -6.16
C LEU A 89 -18.11 -3.44 -5.84
N LEU A 90 -18.59 -4.66 -6.12
CA LEU A 90 -17.82 -5.89 -5.89
C LEU A 90 -16.61 -6.00 -6.80
N VAL A 91 -16.75 -5.61 -8.07
CA VAL A 91 -15.61 -5.56 -9.01
C VAL A 91 -14.56 -4.58 -8.50
N LEU A 92 -14.98 -3.39 -8.07
CA LEU A 92 -14.08 -2.37 -7.51
C LEU A 92 -13.37 -2.88 -6.25
N ALA A 93 -14.08 -3.57 -5.35
CA ALA A 93 -13.49 -4.12 -4.14
C ALA A 93 -12.40 -5.18 -4.45
N VAL A 94 -12.63 -6.03 -5.46
CA VAL A 94 -11.64 -7.01 -5.93
C VAL A 94 -10.41 -6.31 -6.51
N GLN A 95 -10.61 -5.26 -7.32
CA GLN A 95 -9.51 -4.46 -7.87
C GLN A 95 -8.70 -3.79 -6.76
N ALA A 96 -9.37 -3.18 -5.77
CA ALA A 96 -8.71 -2.52 -4.65
C ALA A 96 -7.85 -3.50 -3.84
N ARG A 97 -8.35 -4.71 -3.58
CA ARG A 97 -7.58 -5.77 -2.93
C ARG A 97 -6.35 -6.16 -3.73
N SER A 98 -6.46 -6.30 -5.05
CA SER A 98 -5.34 -6.64 -5.93
C SER A 98 -4.27 -5.55 -5.94
N HIS A 99 -4.68 -4.28 -6.09
CA HIS A 99 -3.76 -3.14 -6.06
C HIS A 99 -3.06 -3.02 -4.70
N ASN A 100 -3.78 -3.21 -3.60
CA ASN A 100 -3.19 -3.17 -2.26
C ASN A 100 -2.17 -4.29 -2.04
N LEU A 101 -2.45 -5.51 -2.53
CA LEU A 101 -1.49 -6.61 -2.47
C LEU A 101 -0.23 -6.30 -3.27
N ARG A 102 -0.37 -5.80 -4.50
CA ARG A 102 0.75 -5.36 -5.35
C ARG A 102 1.62 -4.33 -4.64
N ASN A 103 1.01 -3.29 -4.08
CA ASN A 103 1.73 -2.24 -3.38
C ASN A 103 2.43 -2.78 -2.12
N GLY A 104 1.77 -3.68 -1.38
CA GLY A 104 2.38 -4.37 -0.24
C GLY A 104 3.66 -5.11 -0.64
N SER A 105 3.64 -5.87 -1.73
CA SER A 105 4.83 -6.55 -2.26
C SER A 105 5.96 -5.57 -2.61
N MET A 106 5.64 -4.41 -3.18
CA MET A 106 6.64 -3.37 -3.50
C MET A 106 7.29 -2.80 -2.23
N VAL A 107 6.50 -2.53 -1.19
CA VAL A 107 7.01 -2.07 0.11
C VAL A 107 8.01 -3.07 0.68
N TYR A 108 7.67 -4.37 0.69
CA TYR A 108 8.58 -5.40 1.18
C TYR A 108 9.86 -5.52 0.34
N ALA A 109 9.77 -5.41 -0.98
CA ALA A 109 10.95 -5.43 -1.86
C ALA A 109 11.90 -4.25 -1.58
N HIS A 110 11.36 -3.04 -1.37
CA HIS A 110 12.18 -1.88 -1.00
C HIS A 110 12.84 -2.02 0.37
N LEU A 111 12.12 -2.58 1.36
CA LEU A 111 12.67 -2.83 2.69
C LEU A 111 13.82 -3.84 2.64
N ASP A 112 13.63 -4.96 1.94
CA ASP A 112 14.65 -6.00 1.77
C ASP A 112 15.92 -5.43 1.10
N PHE A 113 15.76 -4.70 -0.02
CA PHE A 113 16.88 -4.04 -0.69
C PHE A 113 17.61 -3.05 0.23
N THR A 114 16.87 -2.23 0.97
CA THR A 114 17.47 -1.23 1.89
C THR A 114 18.24 -1.91 3.02
N GLN A 115 17.70 -2.99 3.60
CA GLN A 115 18.36 -3.76 4.65
C GLN A 115 19.65 -4.41 4.13
N GLN A 116 19.62 -5.01 2.94
CA GLN A 116 20.81 -5.60 2.30
C GLN A 116 21.88 -4.54 2.02
N ALA A 117 21.49 -3.37 1.50
CA ALA A 117 22.40 -2.25 1.24
C ALA A 117 23.04 -1.74 2.55
N LEU A 118 22.27 -1.58 3.62
CA LEU A 118 22.80 -1.20 4.93
C LEU A 118 23.78 -2.25 5.48
N HIS A 119 23.44 -3.53 5.38
CA HIS A 119 24.32 -4.61 5.82
C HIS A 119 25.64 -4.61 5.04
N PHE A 120 25.59 -4.43 3.71
CA PHE A 120 26.78 -4.29 2.87
C PHE A 120 27.64 -3.09 3.28
N LEU A 121 27.02 -1.91 3.49
CA LEU A 121 27.73 -0.71 3.92
C LEU A 121 28.39 -0.91 5.29
N GLN A 122 27.69 -1.49 6.25
CA GLN A 122 28.23 -1.79 7.58
C GLN A 122 29.40 -2.78 7.53
N ALA A 123 29.28 -3.86 6.75
CA ALA A 123 30.35 -4.83 6.56
C ALA A 123 31.57 -4.19 5.87
N SER A 124 31.35 -3.37 4.83
CA SER A 124 32.43 -2.67 4.11
C SER A 124 33.11 -1.61 4.97
N ALA A 125 32.37 -0.91 5.84
CA ALA A 125 32.93 0.08 6.75
C ALA A 125 33.95 -0.57 7.69
N GLN A 126 33.72 -1.81 8.14
CA GLN A 126 34.69 -2.56 8.96
C GLN A 126 35.99 -2.90 8.20
N LEU A 127 35.95 -3.02 6.87
CA LEU A 127 37.15 -3.25 6.06
C LEU A 127 37.98 -1.98 5.86
N PHE A 128 37.35 -0.80 5.77
CA PHE A 128 38.01 0.45 5.40
C PHE A 128 38.24 1.43 6.57
N TYR A 129 37.50 1.30 7.67
CA TYR A 129 37.57 2.19 8.82
C TYR A 129 37.86 1.38 10.10
N GLY A 130 38.85 1.83 10.89
CA GLY A 130 39.08 1.27 12.23
C GLY A 130 38.00 1.72 13.24
N PRO A 131 38.04 1.22 14.49
CA PRO A 131 37.12 1.64 15.56
C PRO A 131 37.06 3.17 15.77
N ASP A 132 38.16 3.87 15.43
CA ASP A 132 38.29 5.32 15.55
C ASP A 132 37.79 6.10 14.31
N GLY A 133 37.17 5.42 13.32
CA GLY A 133 36.67 6.05 12.09
C GLY A 133 37.77 6.52 11.12
N ILE A 134 39.03 6.27 11.44
CA ILE A 134 40.17 6.60 10.57
C ILE A 134 40.26 5.55 9.47
N ARG A 135 40.34 6.02 8.22
CA ARG A 135 40.54 5.17 7.05
C ARG A 135 41.84 4.38 7.26
N LYS A 136 41.79 3.04 7.19
CA LYS A 136 43.02 2.23 7.15
C LYS A 136 43.71 2.57 5.83
N THR A 137 44.64 3.51 5.85
CA THR A 137 45.58 3.67 4.73
C THR A 137 46.32 2.33 4.65
N GLN A 138 46.11 1.57 3.58
CA GLN A 138 47.05 0.50 3.25
C GLN A 138 48.42 1.19 3.23
N SER A 139 49.22 0.93 4.26
CA SER A 139 50.64 1.20 4.23
C SER A 139 51.21 0.25 3.17
N GLY A 140 51.08 0.66 1.91
CA GLY A 140 51.95 0.21 0.84
C GLY A 140 53.35 0.61 1.25
N GLY A 141 54.00 -0.28 2.00
CA GLY A 141 55.41 -0.20 2.33
C GLY A 141 56.18 -0.27 1.02
N GLY A 142 56.37 0.90 0.41
CA GLY A 142 57.23 1.09 -0.73
C GLY A 142 58.58 0.46 -0.45
N SER A 143 59.01 -0.39 -1.37
CA SER A 143 60.35 -0.94 -1.43
C SER A 143 61.36 0.20 -1.24
N ARG A 144 62.08 0.18 -0.11
CA ARG A 144 63.24 1.06 0.09
C ARG A 144 64.39 0.49 -0.72
N LEU A 145 64.56 1.02 -1.92
CA LEU A 145 65.85 1.03 -2.62
C LEU A 145 66.68 2.18 -2.03
N ALA A 146 67.60 1.85 -1.13
CA ALA A 146 68.74 2.69 -0.70
C ALA A 146 69.87 1.70 -0.39
N VAL A 147 70.84 1.48 -1.27
CA VAL A 147 72.09 2.28 -1.44
C VAL A 147 72.87 2.33 -0.14
N GLY A 148 74.01 1.64 -0.11
CA GLY A 148 74.99 1.61 0.98
C GLY A 148 75.80 0.33 0.98
#